data_AF-A0A443QGJ3-F1
#
_entry.id   AF-A0A443QGJ3-F1
#
_cell.length_a   1.000
_cell.length_b   1.000
_cell.length_c   1.000
_cell.angle_alpha   90.00
_cell.angle_beta   90.00
_cell.angle_gamma   90.00
#
_symmetry.space_group_name_H-M   'P 1'
#
loop_
_entity.id
_entity.type
_entity.pdbx_description
1 polymer ?
#
loop_
_entity_poly.entity_id
_entity_poly.type
_entity_poly.pdbx_seq_one_letter_code
_entity_poly.pdbx_strand_id
1 'polypeptide(L)'
;MLQHCRCIFFATNDVYSYHKEKQDGDVMNLIMVYECELKLSTKEAFDKVFEYIEENVKYYMMYKERVKTNLTQDIQFYIHGLEQVLAGYHDFHFDSNRYEQHFGAEN
;
A
#
# COMPACT_ATOMS: atom_id res chain seq x y z
N MET A 1 -7.13 -4.70 -12.91
CA MET A 1 -6.03 -5.37 -12.17
C MET A 1 -4.90 -4.41 -11.85
N LEU A 2 -4.18 -3.89 -12.85
CA LEU A 2 -3.02 -3.02 -12.64
C LEU A 2 -3.26 -1.81 -11.74
N GLN A 3 -4.38 -1.13 -11.95
CA GLN A 3 -4.74 0.02 -11.12
C GLN A 3 -4.83 -0.37 -9.64
N HIS A 4 -5.50 -1.48 -9.33
CA HIS A 4 -5.64 -1.94 -7.95
C HIS A 4 -4.31 -2.38 -7.34
N CYS A 5 -3.40 -2.99 -8.11
CA CYS A 5 -2.03 -3.25 -7.63
C CYS A 5 -1.32 -1.95 -7.22
N ARG A 6 -1.39 -0.91 -8.06
CA ARG A 6 -0.77 0.39 -7.75
C ARG A 6 -1.37 1.02 -6.50
N CYS A 7 -2.69 0.99 -6.38
CA CYS A 7 -3.39 1.49 -5.20
C CYS A 7 -2.93 0.76 -3.92
N ILE A 8 -2.78 -0.57 -3.98
CA ILE A 8 -2.24 -1.36 -2.86
C ILE A 8 -0.81 -0.90 -2.54
N PHE A 9 0.08 -0.83 -3.53
CA PHE A 9 1.48 -0.46 -3.31
C PHE A 9 1.63 0.91 -2.64
N PHE A 10 1.00 1.93 -3.19
CA PHE A 10 1.14 3.29 -2.69
C PHE A 10 0.45 3.47 -1.34
N ALA A 11 -0.77 2.99 -1.17
CA ALA A 11 -1.45 3.10 0.13
C ALA A 11 -0.72 2.33 1.24
N THR A 12 -0.19 1.14 0.93
CA THR A 12 0.66 0.42 1.88
C THR A 12 1.97 1.18 2.13
N ASN A 13 2.57 1.84 1.13
CA ASN A 13 3.72 2.71 1.39
C ASN A 13 3.40 3.74 2.45
N ASP A 14 2.30 4.47 2.23
CA ASP A 14 1.89 5.61 3.02
C ASP A 14 1.59 5.20 4.47
N VAL A 15 1.05 4.00 4.68
CA VAL A 15 0.88 3.41 6.01
C VAL A 15 2.21 3.27 6.75
N TYR A 16 3.22 2.66 6.10
CA TYR A 16 4.51 2.41 6.74
C TYR A 16 5.37 3.68 6.85
N SER A 17 5.27 4.60 5.88
CA SER A 17 6.08 5.82 5.84
C SER A 17 5.47 6.99 6.62
N TYR A 18 4.18 6.91 7.01
CA TYR A 18 3.43 8.00 7.65
C TYR A 18 4.22 8.78 8.70
N HIS A 19 4.78 8.10 9.70
CA HIS A 19 5.44 8.78 10.82
C HIS A 19 6.70 9.52 10.37
N LYS A 20 7.47 8.90 9.49
CA LYS A 20 8.69 9.49 8.93
C LYS A 20 8.35 10.70 8.08
N GLU A 21 7.43 10.55 7.14
CA GLU A 21 7.00 11.63 6.24
C GLU A 21 6.40 12.81 7.00
N LYS A 22 5.60 12.53 8.03
CA LYS A 22 5.05 13.57 8.91
C LYS A 22 6.13 14.31 9.71
N GLN A 23 7.17 13.62 10.16
CA GLN A 23 8.33 14.25 10.83
C GLN A 23 9.16 15.10 9.86
N ASP A 24 9.33 14.62 8.63
CA ASP A 24 10.05 15.32 7.56
C ASP A 24 9.26 16.52 7.00
N GLY A 25 8.01 16.70 7.42
CA GLY A 25 7.14 17.81 7.00
C GLY A 25 6.50 17.59 5.62
N ASP A 26 6.48 16.36 5.11
CA ASP A 26 5.72 16.01 3.91
C ASP A 26 4.22 16.06 4.19
N VAL A 27 3.45 16.33 3.15
CA VAL A 27 1.99 16.44 3.17
C VAL A 27 1.31 15.50 2.18
N MET A 28 2.08 14.80 1.33
CA MET A 28 1.56 13.96 0.26
C MET A 28 1.45 12.48 0.67
N ASN A 29 0.80 12.23 1.80
CA ASN A 29 0.53 10.88 2.32
C ASN A 29 -0.99 10.67 2.45
N LEU A 30 -1.49 9.51 2.00
CA LEU A 30 -2.93 9.22 1.98
C LEU A 30 -3.59 9.29 3.36
N ILE A 31 -2.88 8.91 4.44
CA ILE A 31 -3.40 9.04 5.81
C ILE A 31 -3.61 10.52 6.15
N MET A 32 -2.63 11.37 5.84
CA MET A 32 -2.71 12.82 6.10
C MET A 32 -3.80 13.48 5.24
N VAL A 33 -3.97 13.02 4.00
CA VAL A 33 -5.09 13.46 3.14
C VAL A 33 -6.43 13.09 3.78
N TYR A 34 -6.58 11.88 4.32
CA TYR A 34 -7.82 11.46 4.98
C TYR A 34 -8.08 12.22 6.29
N GLU A 35 -7.05 12.48 7.09
CA GLU A 35 -7.15 13.35 8.27
C GLU A 35 -7.71 14.74 7.90
N CYS A 36 -7.19 15.33 6.82
CA CYS A 36 -7.56 16.68 6.39
C CYS A 36 -8.93 16.74 5.71
N GLU A 37 -9.13 15.96 4.65
CA GLU A 37 -10.31 16.05 3.78
C GLU A 37 -11.56 15.45 4.42
N LEU A 38 -11.40 14.36 5.19
CA LEU A 38 -12.51 13.67 5.84
C LEU A 38 -12.68 14.09 7.32
N LYS A 39 -11.80 14.96 7.83
CA LYS A 39 -11.81 15.44 9.22
C LYS A 39 -11.76 14.29 10.24
N LEU A 40 -10.96 13.29 9.94
CA LEU A 40 -10.79 12.09 10.76
C LEU A 40 -9.64 12.26 11.76
N SER A 41 -9.74 11.59 12.91
CA SER A 41 -8.56 11.38 13.74
C SER A 41 -7.53 10.51 13.00
N THR A 42 -6.27 10.56 13.43
CA THR A 42 -5.20 9.71 12.86
C THR A 42 -5.61 8.24 12.84
N LYS A 43 -6.17 7.73 13.95
CA LYS A 43 -6.61 6.34 14.03
C LYS A 43 -7.69 6.03 12.99
N GLU A 44 -8.71 6.86 12.88
CA GLU A 44 -9.81 6.65 11.91
C GLU A 44 -9.30 6.74 10.47
N ALA A 45 -8.33 7.62 10.19
CA ALA A 45 -7.69 7.70 8.88
C ALA A 45 -6.90 6.42 8.55
N PHE A 46 -6.15 5.86 9.49
CA PHE A 46 -5.51 4.54 9.35
C PHE A 46 -6.53 3.44 9.07
N ASP A 47 -7.59 3.34 9.89
CA ASP A 47 -8.64 2.34 9.71
C ASP A 47 -9.25 2.45 8.29
N LYS A 48 -9.51 3.66 7.81
CA LYS A 48 -10.04 3.92 6.46
C LYS A 48 -9.06 3.58 5.33
N VAL A 49 -7.77 3.82 5.51
CA VAL A 49 -6.75 3.44 4.51
C VAL A 49 -6.56 1.92 4.48
N PHE A 50 -6.66 1.23 5.62
CA PHE A 50 -6.67 -0.24 5.63
C PHE A 50 -7.89 -0.81 4.91
N GLU A 51 -9.10 -0.28 5.17
CA GLU A 51 -10.31 -0.64 4.41
C GLU A 51 -10.12 -0.44 2.90
N TYR A 52 -9.52 0.69 2.50
CA TYR A 52 -9.21 0.98 1.10
C TYR A 52 -8.25 -0.05 0.48
N ILE A 53 -7.19 -0.44 1.19
CA ILE A 53 -6.24 -1.47 0.74
C ILE A 53 -6.97 -2.80 0.58
N GLU A 54 -7.75 -3.22 1.56
CA GLU A 54 -8.52 -4.47 1.52
C GLU A 54 -9.51 -4.52 0.33
N GLU A 55 -10.22 -3.42 0.07
CA GLU A 55 -11.11 -3.32 -1.09
C GLU A 55 -10.36 -3.47 -2.40
N ASN A 56 -9.20 -2.84 -2.54
CA ASN A 56 -8.38 -2.97 -3.75
C ASN A 56 -7.84 -4.38 -3.93
N VAL A 57 -7.48 -5.09 -2.85
CA VAL A 57 -7.12 -6.52 -2.90
C VAL A 57 -8.29 -7.35 -3.41
N LYS A 58 -9.51 -7.13 -2.88
CA LYS A 58 -10.73 -7.84 -3.34
C LYS A 58 -10.98 -7.60 -4.82
N TYR A 59 -10.88 -6.35 -5.29
CA TYR A 59 -11.04 -6.04 -6.71
C TYR A 59 -9.94 -6.69 -7.56
N TYR A 60 -8.68 -6.67 -7.13
CA TYR A 60 -7.58 -7.34 -7.83
C TYR A 60 -7.90 -8.82 -8.06
N MET A 61 -8.27 -9.54 -7.00
CA MET A 61 -8.60 -10.97 -7.06
C MET A 61 -9.81 -11.24 -7.96
N MET A 62 -10.86 -10.43 -7.84
CA MET A 62 -12.03 -10.54 -8.71
C MET A 62 -11.67 -10.38 -10.19
N TYR A 63 -10.85 -9.38 -10.54
CA TYR A 63 -10.44 -9.19 -11.92
C TYR A 63 -9.49 -10.28 -12.41
N LYS A 64 -8.59 -10.78 -11.55
CA LYS A 64 -7.70 -11.91 -11.86
C LYS A 64 -8.51 -13.14 -12.30
N GLU A 65 -9.56 -13.50 -11.56
CA GLU A 65 -10.39 -14.63 -11.95
C GLU A 65 -11.16 -14.39 -13.25
N ARG A 66 -11.64 -13.16 -13.49
CA ARG A 66 -12.35 -12.83 -14.74
C ARG A 66 -11.50 -12.95 -15.99
N VAL A 67 -10.19 -12.68 -15.90
CA VAL A 67 -9.31 -12.70 -17.07
C VAL A 67 -8.75 -14.10 -17.37
N LYS A 68 -8.90 -15.06 -16.47
CA LYS A 68 -8.20 -16.37 -16.48
C LYS A 68 -8.40 -17.21 -17.75
N THR A 69 -9.49 -17.01 -18.49
CA THR A 69 -9.87 -17.89 -19.61
C THR A 69 -9.36 -17.46 -20.99
N ASN A 70 -8.71 -16.29 -21.14
CA ASN A 70 -8.34 -15.76 -22.48
C ASN A 70 -6.99 -15.01 -22.53
N LEU A 71 -6.00 -15.41 -21.71
CA LEU A 71 -4.72 -14.70 -21.66
C LEU A 71 -3.66 -15.32 -22.55
N THR A 72 -2.98 -14.49 -23.33
CA THR A 72 -1.70 -14.85 -23.94
C THR A 72 -0.66 -15.13 -22.87
N GLN A 73 0.36 -15.93 -23.21
CA GLN A 73 1.45 -16.27 -22.30
C GLN A 73 2.14 -15.02 -21.71
N ASP A 74 2.34 -13.98 -22.53
CA ASP A 74 2.97 -12.74 -22.09
C ASP A 74 2.16 -12.02 -20.99
N ILE A 75 0.83 -12.00 -21.13
CA ILE A 75 -0.04 -11.38 -20.13
C ILE A 75 -0.07 -12.22 -18.85
N GLN A 76 -0.05 -13.56 -18.96
CA GLN A 76 0.06 -14.44 -17.80
C GLN A 76 1.38 -14.21 -17.04
N PHE A 77 2.49 -14.10 -17.77
CA PHE A 77 3.80 -13.81 -17.17
C PHE A 77 3.82 -12.44 -16.49
N TYR A 78 3.23 -11.43 -17.12
CA TYR A 78 3.14 -10.10 -16.54
C TYR A 78 2.30 -10.08 -15.25
N ILE A 79 1.15 -10.75 -15.24
CA ILE A 79 0.31 -10.88 -14.03
C ILE A 79 1.07 -11.60 -12.93
N HIS A 80 1.76 -12.70 -13.26
CA HIS A 80 2.59 -13.40 -12.29
C HIS A 80 3.69 -12.50 -11.71
N GLY A 81 4.36 -11.70 -12.54
CA GLY A 81 5.33 -10.70 -12.10
C GLY A 81 4.74 -9.69 -11.11
N LEU A 82 3.52 -9.19 -11.35
CA LEU A 82 2.83 -8.30 -10.40
C LEU A 82 2.60 -8.96 -9.04
N GLU A 83 2.32 -10.26 -9.01
CA GLU A 83 2.11 -11.00 -7.76
C GLU A 83 3.40 -11.18 -6.99
N GLN A 84 4.51 -11.43 -7.70
CA GLN A 84 5.83 -11.46 -7.08
C GLN A 84 6.22 -10.09 -6.50
N VAL A 85 5.85 -8.99 -7.20
CA VAL A 85 6.07 -7.63 -6.66
C VAL A 85 5.17 -7.39 -5.44
N LEU A 86 3.89 -7.80 -5.45
CA LEU A 86 3.00 -7.68 -4.28
C LEU A 86 3.54 -8.43 -3.06
N ALA A 87 3.99 -9.67 -3.24
CA ALA A 87 4.59 -10.46 -2.16
C ALA A 87 5.90 -9.81 -1.67
N GLY A 88 6.82 -9.51 -2.57
CA GLY A 88 8.10 -8.90 -2.21
C GLY A 88 7.96 -7.52 -1.58
N TYR A 89 6.91 -6.77 -1.91
CA TYR A 89 6.62 -5.48 -1.30
C TYR A 89 6.16 -5.60 0.16
N HIS A 90 5.31 -6.59 0.44
CA HIS A 90 4.94 -6.93 1.81
C HIS A 90 6.18 -7.33 2.62
N ASP A 91 7.02 -8.21 2.06
CA ASP A 91 8.23 -8.69 2.73
C ASP A 91 9.24 -7.55 2.95
N PHE A 92 9.41 -6.66 1.96
CA PHE A 92 10.27 -5.49 2.08
C PHE A 92 9.85 -4.57 3.24
N HIS A 93 8.56 -4.33 3.43
CA HIS A 93 8.10 -3.50 4.55
C HIS A 93 8.30 -4.16 5.92
N PHE A 94 8.35 -5.49 5.96
CA PHE A 94 8.62 -6.23 7.19
C PHE A 94 10.12 -6.27 7.54
N ASP A 95 10.99 -6.45 6.55
CA ASP A 95 12.43 -6.68 6.75
C ASP A 95 13.31 -5.41 6.59
N SER A 96 12.74 -4.31 6.12
CA SER A 96 13.51 -3.10 5.80
C SER A 96 13.61 -2.14 6.97
N ASN A 97 14.84 -1.77 7.32
CA ASN A 97 15.12 -0.71 8.29
C ASN A 97 14.79 0.71 7.76
N ARG A 98 14.26 0.85 6.54
CA ARG A 98 13.95 2.15 5.92
C ARG A 98 12.89 2.95 6.69
N TYR A 99 11.97 2.25 7.35
CA TYR A 99 10.85 2.83 8.10
C TYR A 99 10.98 2.63 9.62
N GLU A 100 12.05 1.97 10.07
CA GLU A 100 12.38 1.90 11.50
C GLU A 100 12.74 3.30 12.00
N GLN A 101 12.10 3.70 13.10
CA GLN A 101 12.55 4.87 13.86
C GLN A 101 13.75 4.45 14.71
N HIS A 102 14.83 5.24 14.65
CA HIS A 102 15.86 5.21 15.69
C HIS A 102 15.29 5.76 17.00
N PHE A 103 14.54 4.93 17.74
CA PHE A 103 14.22 5.23 19.13
C PHE A 103 15.48 5.05 19.99
N GLY A 104 16.25 6.13 20.17
CA GLY A 104 17.16 6.27 21.31
C GLY A 104 18.54 6.86 21.02
N ALA A 105 18.69 8.17 21.27
CA ALA A 105 19.85 8.74 21.95
C ALA A 105 19.53 10.15 22.46
N GLU A 106 18.64 10.28 23.45
CA GLU A 106 18.67 11.41 24.36
C GLU A 106 18.65 10.87 25.80
N ASN A 107 19.81 11.01 26.47
CA ASN A 107 20.01 10.86 27.91
C ASN A 107 19.80 12.22 28.58
#